data_AF-A0A267HN29-F1
#
_entry.id   AF-A0A267HN29-F1
#
_cell.length_a   1.000
_cell.length_b   1.000
_cell.length_c   1.000
_cell.angle_alpha   90.00
_cell.angle_beta   90.00
_cell.angle_gamma   90.00
#
_symmetry.space_group_name_H-M   'P 1'
#
loop_
_entity.id
_entity.type
_entity.pdbx_description
1 polymer ?
#
loop_
_entity_poly.entity_id
_entity_poly.type
_entity_poly.pdbx_seq_one_letter_code
_entity_poly.pdbx_strand_id
1 'polypeptide(L)' 'ETRSITKSINVVDQDVEVFKQLNERGVRLIAQMVPSDKADDFMSLLIK' A
#
# COMPACT_ATOMS: atom_id res chain seq x y z
N GLU A 1 -5.75 -14.41 -6.77
CA GLU A 1 -5.10 -14.87 -5.52
C GLU A 1 -4.64 -13.66 -4.73
N THR A 2 -4.53 -13.74 -3.41
CA THR A 2 -4.07 -12.64 -2.56
C THR A 2 -2.54 -12.70 -2.40
N ARG A 3 -1.88 -11.55 -2.47
CA ARG A 3 -0.45 -11.38 -2.21
C ARG A 3 -0.27 -10.69 -0.88
N SER A 4 0.60 -11.23 -0.04
CA SER A 4 0.97 -10.60 1.23
C SER A 4 2.11 -9.62 0.97
N ILE A 5 1.86 -8.33 1.24
CA ILE A 5 2.85 -7.25 1.05
C ILE A 5 3.59 -6.98 2.35
N THR A 6 2.87 -7.03 3.47
CA THR A 6 3.45 -6.92 4.82
C THR A 6 2.75 -7.89 5.76
N LYS A 7 3.27 -8.01 6.98
CA LYS A 7 2.72 -8.87 8.05
C LYS A 7 1.23 -8.67 8.32
N SER A 8 0.65 -7.54 7.91
CA SER A 8 -0.75 -7.19 8.20
C SER A 8 -1.52 -6.66 6.99
N ILE A 9 -0.92 -6.66 5.80
CA ILE A 9 -1.57 -6.15 4.58
C ILE A 9 -1.46 -7.20 3.49
N ASN A 10 -2.61 -7.70 3.07
CA ASN A 10 -2.77 -8.57 1.92
C ASN A 10 -3.57 -7.82 0.85
N VAL A 11 -3.14 -7.93 -0.39
CA VAL A 11 -3.76 -7.24 -1.53
C VAL A 11 -4.05 -8.24 -2.64
N VAL A 12 -5.05 -7.98 -3.47
CA VAL A 12 -5.23 -8.65 -4.76
C VAL A 12 -4.70 -7.78 -5.90
N ASP A 13 -4.50 -8.36 -7.08
CA ASP A 13 -4.02 -7.62 -8.27
C ASP A 13 -4.88 -6.39 -8.60
N GLN A 14 -6.20 -6.49 -8.38
CA GLN A 14 -7.13 -5.37 -8.57
C GLN A 14 -6.86 -4.21 -7.59
N ASP A 15 -6.51 -4.51 -6.33
CA ASP A 15 -6.20 -3.47 -5.36
C ASP A 15 -4.94 -2.70 -5.77
N VAL A 16 -3.92 -3.41 -6.26
CA VAL A 16 -2.67 -2.81 -6.74
C VAL A 16 -2.93 -1.81 -7.87
N GLU A 17 -3.81 -2.17 -8.81
CA GLU A 17 -4.20 -1.29 -9.91
C GLU A 17 -4.93 -0.03 -9.41
N VAL A 18 -5.85 -0.19 -8.46
CA VAL A 18 -6.56 0.95 -7.84
C VAL A 18 -5.58 1.86 -7.08
N PHE A 19 -4.64 1.30 -6.32
CA PHE A 19 -3.64 2.09 -5.60
C PHE A 19 -2.72 2.87 -6.54
N LYS A 20 -2.34 2.29 -7.69
CA LYS A 20 -1.61 3.01 -8.73
C LYS A 20 -2.40 4.19 -9.28
N GLN A 21 -3.67 4.00 -9.63
CA GLN A 21 -4.54 5.08 -10.14
C GLN A 21 -4.74 6.19 -9.11
N LEU A 22 -4.87 5.85 -7.82
CA LEU A 22 -4.95 6.83 -6.73
C LEU A 22 -3.66 7.64 -6.60
N ASN A 23 -2.51 6.96 -6.67
CA ASN A 23 -1.19 7.60 -6.62
C ASN A 23 -0.97 8.53 -7.83
N GLU A 24 -1.37 8.11 -9.04
CA GLU A 24 -1.33 8.95 -10.26
C GLU A 24 -2.21 10.20 -10.15
N ARG A 25 -3.31 10.12 -9.40
CA ARG A 25 -4.18 11.28 -9.09
C ARG A 25 -3.62 12.18 -7.99
N GLY A 26 -2.43 11.89 -7.46
CA GLY A 26 -1.77 12.67 -6.41
C GLY A 26 -2.25 12.35 -4.99
N VAL A 27 -2.99 11.26 -4.79
CA VAL A 27 -3.37 10.79 -3.46
C VAL A 27 -2.15 10.15 -2.80
N ARG A 28 -1.71 10.69 -1.65
CA ARG A 28 -0.64 10.09 -0.86
C ARG A 28 -1.16 8.90 -0.06
N LEU A 29 -0.60 7.73 -0.34
CA LEU A 29 -0.91 6.49 0.36
C LEU A 29 0.24 6.17 1.33
N ILE A 30 -0.07 6.04 2.62
CA ILE A 30 0.89 5.65 3.66
C ILE A 30 0.45 4.37 4.36
N ALA A 31 1.41 3.51 4.67
CA ALA A 31 1.21 2.33 5.48
C ALA A 31 1.57 2.65 6.93
N GLN A 32 0.59 2.60 7.83
CA GLN A 32 0.79 2.83 9.26
C GLN A 32 -0.24 2.03 10.08
N MET A 33 0.22 1.22 11.03
CA MET A 33 -0.66 0.42 11.89
C MET A 33 -1.15 1.20 13.11
N VAL A 34 -0.28 2.00 13.72
CA VAL A 34 -0.61 2.87 14.85
C VAL A 34 0.04 4.24 14.66
N PRO A 35 -0.53 5.33 15.20
CA PRO A 35 0.03 6.69 15.03
C PRO A 35 1.47 6.85 15.52
N SER A 36 1.91 6.00 16.45
CA SER A 36 3.27 5.97 16.99
C SER A 36 4.28 5.28 16.06
N ASP A 37 3.83 4.45 15.13
CA ASP A 37 4.70 3.76 14.17
C ASP A 37 5.11 4.72 13.05
N LYS A 38 6.22 4.42 12.39
CA LYS A 38 6.63 5.18 11.20
C LYS A 38 5.61 4.97 10.09
N ALA A 39 5.14 6.07 9.52
CA ALA A 39 4.36 6.05 8.29
C ALA A 39 5.31 5.81 7.12
N ASP A 40 5.27 4.60 6.55
CA ASP A 40 6.03 4.26 5.36
C ASP A 40 5.21 4.55 4.11
N ASP A 41 5.88 4.84 3.00
CA ASP A 41 5.21 5.03 1.72
C ASP A 41 4.64 3.70 1.22
N PHE A 42 3.32 3.66 1.01
CA PHE A 42 2.62 2.43 0.66
C PHE A 42 3.06 1.91 -0.72
N MET A 43 3.33 2.80 -1.67
CA MET A 43 3.73 2.42 -3.02
C MET A 43 5.11 1.74 -3.02
N SER A 44 6.02 2.19 -2.16
CA SER A 44 7.33 1.58 -1.97
C SER A 44 7.26 0.13 -1.45
N LEU A 45 6.17 -0.24 -0.76
CA LEU A 45 5.94 -1.61 -0.28
C LEU A 45 5.45 -2.55 -1.40
N LEU A 46 4.77 -2.02 -2.43
CA LEU A 46 4.23 -2.81 -3.54
C LEU A 46 5.28 -3.23 -4.58
N ILE A 47 6.44 -2.57 -4.61
CA ILE A 47 7.51 -2.79 -5.61
C ILE A 47 8.48 -3.90 -5.15
N LYS A 48 8.42 -4.28 -3.86
CA LYS A 48 9.37 -5.17 -3.20
C LYS A 48 8.95 -6.63 -3.28
#